data_AF-A0A7W6RAL7-F1
#
_entry.id   AF-A0A7W6RAL7-F1
#
_cell.length_a   1.000
_cell.length_b   1.000
_cell.length_c   1.000
_cell.angle_alpha   90.00
_cell.angle_beta   90.00
_cell.angle_gamma   90.00
#
_symmetry.space_group_name_H-M   'P 1'
#
loop_
_entity.id
_entity.type
_entity.pdbx_description
1 polymer ?
#
loop_
_entity_poly.entity_id
_entity_poly.type
_entity_poly.pdbx_seq_one_letter_code
_entity_poly.pdbx_strand_id
1 'polypeptide(L)'
;MLALTMAATGTPALAVDLPVEDPPAAYAQCMDLARTRPRQGFEVAVTWQGLGGGEAARHCAAVALLGLGQHAEAATRLETLAQGSRQPLPLRLDLLAQAATAWMLARDPARADAVLTTALEIADRSGAEARALVPDLLIDRATARAAAGAVLQAARDLDRVLDAQPNNLEARALRASALRQAGSLAAAEADAAAVLAADPTHAGALLETGNIQRLSGRPDQARATWLRLLEVAPEAPEAQAARDNLAALDVPAEN
;
A
#
# COMPACT_ATOMS: atom_id res chain seq x y z
N MET A 1 -46.21 30.39 21.55
CA MET A 1 -45.14 29.60 20.89
C MET A 1 -44.08 30.57 20.38
N LEU A 2 -42.98 30.76 21.12
CA LEU A 2 -41.81 31.49 20.62
C LEU A 2 -40.89 30.46 19.94
N ALA A 3 -40.63 30.64 18.65
CA ALA A 3 -39.65 29.85 17.92
C ALA A 3 -38.26 30.49 18.11
N LEU A 4 -37.35 29.78 18.75
CA LEU A 4 -35.97 30.18 18.96
C LEU A 4 -35.13 29.65 17.78
N THR A 5 -34.72 30.53 16.87
CA THR A 5 -33.79 30.19 15.78
C THR A 5 -32.36 30.27 16.30
N MET A 6 -31.70 29.12 16.49
CA MET A 6 -30.26 29.08 16.72
C MET A 6 -29.53 29.32 15.40
N ALA A 7 -28.89 30.49 15.26
CA ALA A 7 -27.93 30.73 14.20
C ALA A 7 -26.60 30.06 14.58
N ALA A 8 -26.21 29.03 13.83
CA ALA A 8 -24.89 28.43 13.95
C ALA A 8 -23.84 29.37 13.34
N THR A 9 -23.06 30.04 14.19
CA THR A 9 -21.88 30.81 13.75
C THR A 9 -20.72 29.84 13.55
N GLY A 10 -20.62 29.25 12.36
CA GLY A 10 -19.38 28.61 11.94
C GLY A 10 -18.30 29.68 11.74
N THR A 11 -17.19 29.59 12.47
CA THR A 11 -16.00 30.40 12.18
C THR A 11 -15.55 30.12 10.74
N PRO A 12 -15.38 31.13 9.88
CA PRO A 12 -14.86 30.91 8.54
C PRO A 12 -13.45 30.31 8.67
N ALA A 13 -13.24 29.14 8.04
CA ALA A 13 -11.90 28.60 7.89
C ALA A 13 -11.06 29.64 7.12
N LEU A 14 -9.94 30.08 7.72
CA LEU A 14 -9.01 30.96 7.02
C LEU A 14 -8.58 30.29 5.71
N ALA A 15 -8.72 31.01 4.60
CA ALA A 15 -8.19 30.59 3.31
C ALA A 15 -6.67 30.38 3.46
N VAL A 16 -6.18 29.24 3.00
CA VAL A 16 -4.74 28.94 3.01
C VAL A 16 -4.18 29.32 1.66
N ASP A 17 -3.32 30.34 1.64
CA ASP A 17 -2.57 30.73 0.47
C ASP A 17 -1.27 29.91 0.37
N LEU A 18 -1.09 29.26 -0.78
CA LEU A 18 0.17 28.60 -1.12
C LEU A 18 1.18 29.65 -1.63
N PRO A 19 2.48 29.52 -1.33
CA PRO A 19 3.52 30.40 -1.87
C PRO A 19 3.80 30.05 -3.34
N VAL A 20 2.87 30.35 -4.25
CA VAL A 20 2.91 29.90 -5.66
C VAL A 20 4.13 30.41 -6.45
N GLU A 21 4.74 31.51 -5.99
CA GLU A 21 6.00 32.06 -6.52
C GLU A 21 7.24 31.22 -6.16
N ASP A 22 7.10 30.31 -5.18
CA ASP A 22 8.10 29.31 -4.78
C ASP A 22 7.50 27.90 -4.98
N PRO A 23 7.62 27.31 -6.18
CA PRO A 23 6.96 26.04 -6.49
C PRO A 23 7.35 24.87 -5.55
N PRO A 24 8.61 24.70 -5.14
CA PRO A 24 8.97 23.74 -4.10
C PRO A 24 8.24 23.95 -2.77
N ALA A 25 8.16 25.19 -2.27
CA ALA A 25 7.45 25.49 -1.02
C ALA A 25 5.93 25.29 -1.17
N ALA A 26 5.35 25.69 -2.30
CA ALA A 26 3.94 25.48 -2.60
C ALA A 26 3.60 23.99 -2.64
N TYR A 27 4.44 23.18 -3.29
CA TYR A 27 4.27 21.73 -3.32
C TYR A 27 4.35 21.12 -1.92
N ALA A 28 5.37 21.48 -1.13
CA ALA A 28 5.54 20.96 0.23
C ALA A 28 4.34 21.27 1.13
N GLN A 29 3.86 22.51 1.11
CA GLN A 29 2.68 22.92 1.89
C GLN A 29 1.39 22.25 1.40
N CYS A 30 1.22 22.12 0.08
CA CYS A 30 0.07 21.41 -0.49
C CYS A 30 0.07 19.94 -0.06
N MET A 31 1.22 19.27 -0.08
CA MET A 31 1.36 17.87 0.33
C MET A 31 1.11 17.65 1.82
N ASP A 32 1.53 18.57 2.69
CA ASP A 32 1.18 18.54 4.11
C ASP A 32 -0.34 18.63 4.32
N LEU A 33 -1.00 19.57 3.64
CA LEU A 33 -2.46 19.70 3.67
C LEU A 33 -3.16 18.45 3.13
N ALA A 34 -2.69 17.89 2.01
CA ALA A 34 -3.27 16.70 1.41
C ALA A 34 -3.26 15.50 2.36
N ARG A 35 -2.25 15.39 3.25
CA ARG A 35 -2.12 14.30 4.23
C ARG A 35 -2.87 14.58 5.53
N THR A 36 -2.83 15.81 6.04
CA THR A 36 -3.35 16.16 7.37
C THR A 36 -4.78 16.70 7.36
N ARG A 37 -5.16 17.41 6.28
CA ARG A 37 -6.45 18.09 6.08
C ARG A 37 -6.90 17.90 4.63
N PRO A 38 -7.22 16.66 4.21
CA PRO A 38 -7.31 16.29 2.80
C PRO A 38 -8.37 17.10 2.02
N ARG A 39 -9.48 17.50 2.65
CA ARG A 39 -10.46 18.40 2.01
C ARG A 39 -9.84 19.75 1.63
N GLN A 40 -9.13 20.38 2.55
CA GLN A 40 -8.47 21.66 2.31
C GLN A 40 -7.29 21.50 1.34
N GLY A 41 -6.52 20.42 1.46
CA GLY A 41 -5.47 20.06 0.50
C GLY A 41 -6.00 19.98 -0.93
N PHE A 42 -7.16 19.36 -1.13
CA PHE A 42 -7.79 19.27 -2.45
C PHE A 42 -8.22 20.65 -2.98
N GLU A 43 -8.86 21.48 -2.15
CA GLU A 43 -9.30 22.83 -2.53
C GLU A 43 -8.13 23.73 -2.97
N VAL A 44 -7.03 23.74 -2.20
CA VAL A 44 -5.84 24.52 -2.57
C VAL A 44 -5.15 23.95 -3.81
N ALA A 45 -5.12 22.63 -3.98
CA ALA A 45 -4.50 21.99 -5.13
C ALA A 45 -5.25 22.33 -6.43
N VAL A 46 -6.59 22.30 -6.42
CA VAL A 46 -7.41 22.68 -7.58
C VAL A 46 -7.24 24.16 -7.92
N THR A 47 -7.19 25.02 -6.90
CA THR A 47 -6.94 26.46 -7.09
C THR A 47 -5.57 26.69 -7.72
N TRP A 48 -4.53 26.07 -7.17
CA TRP A 48 -3.16 26.17 -7.68
C TRP A 48 -3.02 25.62 -9.09
N GLN A 49 -3.74 24.55 -9.43
CA GLN A 49 -3.80 24.03 -10.80
C GLN A 49 -4.35 25.09 -11.77
N GLY A 50 -5.40 25.83 -11.39
CA GLY A 50 -5.96 26.93 -12.18
C GLY A 50 -5.00 28.10 -12.37
N LEU A 51 -4.07 28.30 -11.43
CA LEU A 51 -3.01 29.31 -11.48
C LEU A 51 -1.74 28.83 -12.20
N GLY A 52 -1.74 27.64 -12.80
CA GLY A 52 -0.59 27.11 -13.54
C GLY A 52 0.37 26.25 -12.72
N GLY A 53 -0.03 25.75 -11.54
CA GLY A 53 0.78 24.87 -10.67
C GLY A 53 1.18 23.51 -11.26
N GLY A 54 0.74 23.21 -12.49
CA GLY A 54 1.32 22.14 -13.32
C GLY A 54 1.13 20.72 -12.77
N GLU A 55 2.20 19.92 -12.85
CA GLU A 55 2.21 18.52 -12.39
C GLU A 55 2.16 18.40 -10.86
N ALA A 56 2.79 19.33 -10.13
CA ALA A 56 2.84 19.33 -8.67
C ALA A 56 1.45 19.54 -8.05
N ALA A 57 0.68 20.50 -8.58
CA ALA A 57 -0.70 20.73 -8.15
C ALA A 57 -1.61 19.51 -8.42
N ARG A 58 -1.47 18.88 -9.60
CA ARG A 58 -2.22 17.67 -9.97
C ARG A 58 -1.90 16.49 -9.07
N HIS A 59 -0.63 16.29 -8.74
CA HIS A 59 -0.20 15.24 -7.81
C HIS A 59 -0.76 15.48 -6.41
N CYS A 60 -0.63 16.70 -5.88
CA CYS A 60 -1.20 17.07 -4.59
C CYS A 60 -2.73 16.82 -4.53
N ALA A 61 -3.47 17.21 -5.57
CA ALA A 61 -4.90 16.94 -5.66
C ALA A 61 -5.21 15.44 -5.60
N ALA A 62 -4.45 14.60 -6.31
CA ALA A 62 -4.63 13.15 -6.28
C ALA A 62 -4.33 12.55 -4.89
N VAL A 63 -3.29 13.04 -4.21
CA VAL A 63 -2.97 12.59 -2.84
C VAL A 63 -4.04 13.03 -1.84
N ALA A 64 -4.60 14.23 -1.99
CA ALA A 64 -5.70 14.69 -1.17
C ALA A 64 -6.96 13.80 -1.34
N LEU A 65 -7.23 13.35 -2.57
CA LEU A 65 -8.32 12.41 -2.85
C LEU A 65 -8.14 11.05 -2.17
N LEU A 66 -6.90 10.58 -1.99
CA LEU A 66 -6.63 9.38 -1.17
C LEU A 66 -7.09 9.59 0.27
N GLY A 67 -6.73 10.71 0.89
CA GLY A 67 -7.16 11.05 2.25
C GLY A 67 -8.67 11.27 2.38
N LEU A 68 -9.37 11.56 1.28
CA LEU A 68 -10.84 11.66 1.23
C LEU A 68 -11.54 10.31 0.98
N GLY A 69 -10.79 9.22 0.82
CA GLY A 69 -11.37 7.91 0.49
C GLY A 69 -11.79 7.76 -0.97
N GLN A 70 -11.50 8.74 -1.83
CA GLN A 70 -11.83 8.72 -3.26
C GLN A 70 -10.75 7.98 -4.06
N HIS A 71 -10.49 6.74 -3.66
CA HIS A 71 -9.34 5.95 -4.11
C HIS A 71 -9.29 5.72 -5.63
N ALA A 72 -10.42 5.35 -6.25
CA ALA A 72 -10.50 5.11 -7.69
C ALA A 72 -10.26 6.39 -8.52
N GLU A 73 -10.76 7.54 -8.05
CA GLU A 73 -10.52 8.82 -8.71
C GLU A 73 -9.06 9.25 -8.55
N ALA A 74 -8.50 9.12 -7.35
CA ALA A 74 -7.08 9.37 -7.09
C ALA A 74 -6.19 8.53 -8.02
N ALA A 75 -6.48 7.24 -8.12
CA ALA A 75 -5.76 6.30 -8.97
C ALA A 75 -5.80 6.72 -10.45
N THR A 76 -7.00 7.03 -10.97
CA THR A 76 -7.18 7.48 -12.35
C THR A 76 -6.41 8.77 -12.66
N ARG A 77 -6.39 9.72 -11.70
CA ARG A 77 -5.64 10.98 -11.84
C ARG A 77 -4.14 10.77 -11.82
N LEU A 78 -3.64 9.85 -10.99
CA LEU A 78 -2.21 9.47 -10.95
C LEU A 78 -1.77 8.78 -12.25
N GLU A 79 -2.56 7.85 -12.79
CA GLU A 79 -2.28 7.24 -14.10
C GLU A 79 -2.23 8.29 -15.21
N THR A 80 -3.23 9.17 -15.26
CA THR A 80 -3.30 10.26 -16.25
C THR A 80 -2.08 11.18 -16.12
N LEU A 81 -1.68 11.49 -14.89
CA LEU A 81 -0.50 12.30 -14.62
C LEU A 81 0.78 11.59 -15.10
N ALA A 82 0.96 10.31 -14.79
CA ALA A 82 2.12 9.52 -15.21
C ALA A 82 2.26 9.42 -16.75
N GLN A 83 1.13 9.28 -17.45
CA GLN A 83 1.09 9.19 -18.91
C GLN A 83 1.42 10.52 -19.59
N GLY A 84 0.90 11.64 -19.05
CA GLY A 84 1.11 12.98 -19.60
C GLY A 84 2.34 13.72 -19.06
N SER A 85 3.07 13.15 -18.11
CA SER A 85 4.18 13.81 -17.42
C SER A 85 5.42 13.94 -18.31
N ARG A 86 6.10 15.09 -18.19
CA ARG A 86 7.40 15.35 -18.83
C ARG A 86 8.59 15.13 -17.88
N GLN A 87 8.32 14.61 -16.69
CA GLN A 87 9.33 14.39 -15.67
C GLN A 87 10.25 13.21 -16.01
N PRO A 88 11.42 13.11 -15.35
CA PRO A 88 12.29 11.95 -15.49
C PRO A 88 11.54 10.64 -15.31
N LEU A 89 11.97 9.61 -16.04
CA LEU A 89 11.29 8.33 -16.07
C LEU A 89 11.08 7.70 -14.67
N PRO A 90 12.06 7.73 -13.73
CA PRO A 90 11.84 7.23 -12.38
C PRO A 90 10.60 7.83 -11.71
N LEU A 91 10.42 9.15 -11.78
CA LEU A 91 9.27 9.82 -11.18
C LEU A 91 7.95 9.39 -11.84
N ARG A 92 7.97 9.14 -13.15
CA ARG A 92 6.79 8.64 -13.87
C ARG A 92 6.42 7.22 -13.44
N LEU A 93 7.41 6.37 -13.15
CA LEU A 93 7.19 5.02 -12.61
C LEU A 93 6.66 5.09 -11.18
N ASP A 94 7.17 6.01 -10.35
CA ASP A 94 6.66 6.24 -8.99
C ASP A 94 5.19 6.68 -9.00
N LEU A 95 4.77 7.49 -9.98
CA LEU A 95 3.37 7.87 -10.14
C LEU A 95 2.48 6.66 -10.50
N LEU A 96 2.98 5.72 -11.30
CA LEU A 96 2.26 4.47 -11.61
C LEU A 96 2.19 3.55 -10.37
N ALA A 97 3.26 3.45 -9.58
CA ALA A 97 3.25 2.70 -8.32
C ALA A 97 2.24 3.29 -7.31
N GLN A 98 2.21 4.61 -7.17
CA GLN A 98 1.18 5.30 -6.37
C GLN A 98 -0.24 5.07 -6.90
N ALA A 99 -0.43 5.06 -8.22
CA ALA A 99 -1.72 4.73 -8.83
C ALA A 99 -2.15 3.29 -8.51
N ALA A 100 -1.23 2.32 -8.56
CA ALA A 100 -1.52 0.94 -8.22
C ALA A 100 -1.89 0.78 -6.73
N THR A 101 -1.19 1.47 -5.83
CA THR A 101 -1.55 1.54 -4.40
C THR A 101 -2.96 2.11 -4.22
N ALA A 102 -3.30 3.17 -4.96
CA ALA A 102 -4.64 3.75 -4.94
C ALA A 102 -5.71 2.76 -5.45
N TRP A 103 -5.41 1.96 -6.48
CA TRP A 103 -6.31 0.90 -6.95
C TRP A 103 -6.49 -0.23 -5.93
N MET A 104 -5.44 -0.59 -5.19
CA MET A 104 -5.54 -1.54 -4.08
C MET A 104 -6.49 -1.04 -2.98
N LEU A 105 -6.38 0.25 -2.61
CA LEU A 105 -7.31 0.90 -1.68
C LEU A 105 -8.74 1.01 -2.24
N ALA A 106 -8.88 1.12 -3.57
CA ALA A 106 -10.17 1.07 -4.27
C ALA A 106 -10.74 -0.35 -4.40
N ARG A 107 -10.05 -1.38 -3.87
CA ARG A 107 -10.42 -2.80 -3.96
C ARG A 107 -10.46 -3.32 -5.40
N ASP A 108 -9.62 -2.76 -6.28
CA ASP A 108 -9.43 -3.21 -7.67
C ASP A 108 -7.98 -3.73 -7.88
N PRO A 109 -7.67 -4.94 -7.37
CA PRO A 109 -6.33 -5.51 -7.51
C PRO A 109 -5.99 -5.87 -8.96
N ALA A 110 -6.99 -6.11 -9.81
CA ALA A 110 -6.77 -6.40 -11.23
C ALA A 110 -6.25 -5.16 -11.97
N ARG A 111 -6.80 -3.97 -11.69
CA ARG A 111 -6.28 -2.73 -12.25
C ARG A 111 -4.89 -2.38 -11.72
N ALA A 112 -4.63 -2.61 -10.43
CA ALA A 112 -3.30 -2.44 -9.85
C ALA A 112 -2.24 -3.31 -10.56
N ASP A 113 -2.53 -4.60 -10.78
CA ASP A 113 -1.64 -5.51 -11.53
C ASP A 113 -1.37 -5.04 -12.96
N ALA A 114 -2.40 -4.54 -13.66
CA ALA A 114 -2.25 -4.01 -15.02
C ALA A 114 -1.34 -2.77 -15.09
N VAL A 115 -1.52 -1.84 -14.14
CA VAL A 115 -0.69 -0.62 -14.03
C VAL A 115 0.77 -0.99 -13.75
N LEU A 116 1.01 -1.90 -12.80
CA LEU A 116 2.36 -2.31 -12.43
C LEU A 116 3.03 -3.16 -13.51
N THR A 117 2.27 -3.96 -14.24
CA THR A 117 2.77 -4.66 -15.44
C THR A 117 3.26 -3.67 -16.49
N THR A 118 2.51 -2.60 -16.74
CA THR A 118 2.94 -1.52 -17.64
C THR A 118 4.21 -0.84 -17.14
N ALA A 119 4.27 -0.52 -15.84
CA ALA A 119 5.45 0.10 -15.23
C ALA A 119 6.71 -0.77 -15.38
N LEU A 120 6.59 -2.08 -15.12
CA LEU A 120 7.68 -3.04 -15.25
C LEU A 120 8.15 -3.20 -16.70
N GLU A 121 7.24 -3.26 -17.68
CA GLU A 121 7.62 -3.31 -19.10
C GLU A 121 8.40 -2.07 -19.54
N ILE A 122 8.03 -0.89 -19.02
CA ILE A 122 8.76 0.34 -19.28
C ILE A 122 10.14 0.28 -18.61
N ALA A 123 10.21 -0.09 -17.33
CA ALA A 123 11.45 -0.18 -16.57
C ALA A 123 12.46 -1.18 -17.16
N ASP A 124 11.99 -2.37 -17.55
CA ASP A 124 12.82 -3.45 -18.11
C ASP A 124 13.48 -3.03 -19.45
N ARG A 125 12.82 -2.16 -20.23
CA ARG A 125 13.34 -1.62 -21.51
C ARG A 125 14.16 -0.33 -21.35
N SER A 126 14.42 0.11 -20.12
CA SER A 126 14.96 1.43 -19.82
C SER A 126 16.38 1.40 -19.21
N GLY A 127 16.91 2.59 -18.92
CA GLY A 127 18.23 2.80 -18.33
C GLY A 127 18.37 2.22 -16.91
N ALA A 128 19.60 2.26 -16.37
CA ALA A 128 19.92 1.70 -15.06
C ALA A 128 19.08 2.30 -13.91
N GLU A 129 18.79 3.61 -13.95
CA GLU A 129 17.98 4.30 -12.94
C GLU A 129 16.56 3.72 -12.85
N ALA A 130 15.90 3.48 -13.98
CA ALA A 130 14.56 2.89 -13.99
C ALA A 130 14.59 1.42 -13.54
N ARG A 131 15.64 0.67 -13.92
CA ARG A 131 15.81 -0.73 -13.49
C ARG A 131 16.05 -0.88 -11.99
N ALA A 132 16.57 0.15 -11.31
CA ALA A 132 16.72 0.15 -9.86
C ALA A 132 15.37 0.07 -9.13
N LEU A 133 14.27 0.50 -9.76
CA LEU A 133 12.91 0.44 -9.19
C LEU A 133 12.21 -0.90 -9.40
N VAL A 134 12.76 -1.79 -10.23
CA VAL A 134 12.11 -3.07 -10.58
C VAL A 134 11.79 -3.95 -9.36
N PRO A 135 12.67 -4.10 -8.35
CA PRO A 135 12.34 -4.88 -7.16
C PRO A 135 11.09 -4.36 -6.42
N ASP A 136 10.98 -3.05 -6.23
CA ASP A 136 9.83 -2.44 -5.53
C ASP A 136 8.55 -2.60 -6.35
N LEU A 137 8.61 -2.36 -7.66
CA LEU A 137 7.48 -2.58 -8.57
C LEU A 137 7.02 -4.05 -8.62
N LEU A 138 7.95 -5.00 -8.48
CA LEU A 138 7.62 -6.43 -8.39
C LEU A 138 6.96 -6.79 -7.06
N ILE A 139 7.39 -6.19 -5.94
CA ILE A 139 6.75 -6.36 -4.63
C ILE A 139 5.30 -5.84 -4.67
N ASP A 140 5.10 -4.63 -5.21
CA ASP A 140 3.76 -4.05 -5.36
C ASP A 140 2.88 -4.95 -6.23
N ARG A 141 3.43 -5.47 -7.34
CA ARG A 141 2.66 -6.31 -8.26
C ARG A 141 2.36 -7.67 -7.67
N ALA A 142 3.28 -8.25 -6.92
CA ALA A 142 3.05 -9.48 -6.19
C ALA A 142 1.91 -9.31 -5.18
N THR A 143 1.87 -8.18 -4.48
CA THR A 143 0.79 -7.84 -3.54
C THR A 143 -0.56 -7.72 -4.26
N ALA A 144 -0.61 -7.01 -5.39
CA ALA A 144 -1.81 -6.91 -6.22
C ALA A 144 -2.28 -8.27 -6.75
N ARG A 145 -1.36 -9.09 -7.25
CA ARG A 145 -1.63 -10.44 -7.75
C ARG A 145 -2.13 -11.37 -6.67
N ALA A 146 -1.54 -11.35 -5.48
CA ALA A 146 -2.02 -12.13 -4.35
C ALA A 146 -3.45 -11.75 -3.99
N ALA A 147 -3.77 -10.44 -3.91
CA ALA A 147 -5.12 -9.96 -3.66
C ALA A 147 -6.13 -10.31 -4.77
N ALA A 148 -5.67 -10.43 -6.02
CA ALA A 148 -6.45 -10.93 -7.15
C ALA A 148 -6.56 -12.47 -7.21
N GLY A 149 -5.95 -13.20 -6.28
CA GLY A 149 -5.91 -14.66 -6.27
C GLY A 149 -4.88 -15.30 -7.22
N ALA A 150 -4.08 -14.49 -7.93
CA ALA A 150 -3.01 -14.94 -8.82
C ALA A 150 -1.71 -15.29 -8.04
N VAL A 151 -1.84 -16.12 -6.99
CA VAL A 151 -0.80 -16.37 -5.99
C VAL A 151 0.49 -16.98 -6.55
N LEU A 152 0.40 -17.83 -7.58
CA LEU A 152 1.57 -18.40 -8.26
C LEU A 152 2.31 -17.37 -9.14
N GLN A 153 1.63 -16.32 -9.60
CA GLN A 153 2.29 -15.22 -10.31
C GLN A 153 2.94 -14.26 -9.31
N ALA A 154 2.29 -14.03 -8.16
CA ALA A 154 2.89 -13.28 -7.05
C ALA A 154 4.20 -13.91 -6.56
N ALA A 155 4.20 -15.23 -6.31
CA ALA A 155 5.42 -15.93 -5.89
C ALA A 155 6.56 -15.78 -6.91
N ARG A 156 6.27 -15.83 -8.22
CA ARG A 156 7.27 -15.65 -9.29
C ARG A 156 7.85 -14.23 -9.35
N ASP A 157 7.04 -13.21 -9.07
CA ASP A 157 7.55 -11.84 -8.96
C ASP A 157 8.51 -11.71 -7.76
N LEU A 158 8.18 -12.35 -6.64
CA LEU A 158 9.00 -12.35 -5.43
C LEU A 158 10.28 -13.18 -5.59
N ASP A 159 10.26 -14.26 -6.39
CA ASP A 159 11.46 -14.98 -6.78
C ASP A 159 12.45 -14.05 -7.51
N ARG A 160 11.97 -13.26 -8.48
CA ARG A 160 12.80 -12.26 -9.18
C ARG A 160 13.39 -11.22 -8.22
N VAL A 161 12.63 -10.80 -7.21
CA VAL A 161 13.13 -9.87 -6.19
C VAL A 161 14.24 -10.52 -5.38
N LEU A 162 14.05 -11.77 -4.93
CA LEU A 162 15.01 -12.49 -4.10
C LEU A 162 16.26 -12.93 -4.87
N ASP A 163 16.16 -13.15 -6.19
CA ASP A 163 17.33 -13.37 -7.06
C ASP A 163 18.24 -12.13 -7.10
N ALA A 164 17.64 -10.93 -7.14
CA ALA A 164 18.38 -9.67 -7.14
C ALA A 164 18.79 -9.21 -5.73
N GLN A 165 17.97 -9.51 -4.73
CA GLN A 165 18.13 -9.08 -3.34
C GLN A 165 17.89 -10.27 -2.38
N PRO A 166 18.87 -11.18 -2.23
CA PRO A 166 18.70 -12.41 -1.44
C PRO A 166 18.39 -12.19 0.05
N ASN A 167 18.63 -10.99 0.57
CA ASN A 167 18.41 -10.64 1.97
C ASN A 167 17.15 -9.77 2.19
N ASN A 168 16.30 -9.60 1.17
CA ASN A 168 15.05 -8.85 1.31
C ASN A 168 14.04 -9.68 2.12
N LEU A 169 13.93 -9.36 3.42
CA LEU A 169 13.07 -10.06 4.37
C LEU A 169 11.59 -9.89 4.03
N GLU A 170 11.18 -8.70 3.61
CA GLU A 170 9.80 -8.39 3.25
C GLU A 170 9.35 -9.23 2.04
N ALA A 171 10.16 -9.26 0.97
CA ALA A 171 9.87 -10.07 -0.20
C ALA A 171 9.76 -11.57 0.15
N ARG A 172 10.59 -12.06 1.07
CA ARG A 172 10.53 -13.44 1.56
C ARG A 172 9.26 -13.69 2.39
N ALA A 173 8.86 -12.76 3.25
CA ALA A 173 7.63 -12.85 4.03
C ALA A 173 6.38 -12.85 3.13
N LEU A 174 6.33 -11.98 2.13
CA LEU A 174 5.28 -11.97 1.12
C LEU A 174 5.27 -13.28 0.31
N ARG A 175 6.44 -13.87 0.03
CA ARG A 175 6.51 -15.14 -0.69
C ARG A 175 5.98 -16.29 0.17
N ALA A 176 6.28 -16.29 1.47
CA ALA A 176 5.66 -17.22 2.41
C ALA A 176 4.13 -17.12 2.38
N SER A 177 3.58 -15.90 2.37
CA SER A 177 2.13 -15.67 2.25
C SER A 177 1.57 -16.23 0.94
N ALA A 178 2.20 -15.92 -0.20
CA ALA A 178 1.77 -16.41 -1.51
C ALA A 178 1.85 -17.96 -1.60
N LEU A 179 2.92 -18.57 -1.09
CA LEU A 179 3.10 -20.02 -1.06
C LEU A 179 2.09 -20.71 -0.14
N ARG A 180 1.77 -20.11 1.01
CA ARG A 180 0.70 -20.61 1.89
C ARG A 180 -0.64 -20.60 1.18
N GLN A 181 -0.99 -19.49 0.51
CA GLN A 181 -2.25 -19.39 -0.24
C GLN A 181 -2.29 -20.37 -1.42
N ALA A 182 -1.13 -20.71 -2.00
CA ALA A 182 -1.00 -21.75 -3.01
C ALA A 182 -0.99 -23.19 -2.44
N GLY A 183 -1.11 -23.37 -1.11
CA GLY A 183 -1.10 -24.67 -0.45
C GLY A 183 0.29 -25.31 -0.29
N SER A 184 1.35 -24.60 -0.67
CA SER A 184 2.74 -25.07 -0.56
C SER A 184 3.29 -24.79 0.86
N LEU A 185 2.65 -25.39 1.87
CA LEU A 185 2.88 -25.06 3.29
C LEU A 185 4.33 -25.28 3.75
N ALA A 186 5.00 -26.33 3.28
CA ALA A 186 6.39 -26.60 3.66
C ALA A 186 7.37 -25.53 3.13
N ALA A 187 7.17 -25.06 1.90
CA ALA A 187 7.97 -23.99 1.33
C ALA A 187 7.68 -22.64 2.01
N ALA A 188 6.40 -22.37 2.32
CA ALA A 188 6.00 -21.21 3.09
C ALA A 188 6.62 -21.20 4.50
N GLU A 189 6.64 -22.35 5.18
CA GLU A 189 7.25 -22.51 6.51
C GLU A 189 8.76 -22.24 6.46
N ALA A 190 9.45 -22.72 5.42
CA ALA A 190 10.87 -22.45 5.24
C ALA A 190 11.17 -20.95 5.05
N ASP A 191 10.37 -20.26 4.23
CA ASP A 191 10.52 -18.81 4.01
C ASP A 191 10.25 -18.01 5.29
N ALA A 192 9.14 -18.30 5.98
CA ALA A 192 8.79 -17.62 7.22
C ALA A 192 9.83 -17.87 8.32
N ALA A 193 10.35 -19.09 8.45
CA ALA A 193 11.41 -19.43 9.39
C ALA A 193 12.72 -18.69 9.08
N ALA A 194 13.09 -18.57 7.81
CA ALA A 194 14.28 -17.80 7.41
C ALA A 194 14.15 -16.31 7.71
N VAL A 195 12.95 -15.72 7.59
CA VAL A 195 12.70 -14.35 8.02
C VAL A 195 12.83 -14.23 9.54
N LEU A 196 12.19 -15.11 10.31
CA LEU A 196 12.22 -15.07 11.79
C LEU A 196 13.59 -15.39 12.39
N ALA A 197 14.46 -16.09 11.65
CA ALA A 197 15.85 -16.29 12.04
C ALA A 197 16.67 -14.99 11.95
N ALA A 198 16.35 -14.12 10.99
CA ALA A 198 17.03 -12.83 10.80
C ALA A 198 16.39 -11.71 11.66
N ASP A 199 15.06 -11.69 11.73
CA ASP A 199 14.27 -10.77 12.55
C ASP A 199 13.18 -11.55 13.30
N PRO A 200 13.42 -11.92 14.57
CA PRO A 200 12.46 -12.65 15.38
C PRO A 200 11.16 -11.90 15.69
N THR A 201 11.10 -10.58 15.42
CA THR A 201 9.96 -9.70 15.70
C THR A 201 9.17 -9.30 14.46
N HIS A 202 9.56 -9.80 13.28
CA HIS A 202 8.92 -9.46 12.01
C HIS A 202 7.43 -9.85 12.01
N ALA A 203 6.55 -8.86 12.04
CA ALA A 203 5.11 -9.04 12.19
C ALA A 203 4.50 -9.92 11.08
N GLY A 204 4.80 -9.62 9.81
CA GLY A 204 4.39 -10.43 8.66
C GLY A 204 4.77 -11.91 8.78
N ALA A 205 6.02 -12.22 9.10
CA ALA A 205 6.48 -13.60 9.22
C ALA A 205 5.88 -14.33 10.43
N LEU A 206 5.63 -13.64 11.55
CA LEU A 206 4.90 -14.22 12.69
C LEU A 206 3.45 -14.54 12.33
N LEU A 207 2.76 -13.62 11.63
CA LEU A 207 1.39 -13.84 11.18
C LEU A 207 1.31 -15.05 10.26
N GLU A 208 2.20 -15.11 9.27
CA GLU A 208 2.28 -16.21 8.32
C GLU A 208 2.65 -17.53 9.00
N THR A 209 3.59 -17.53 9.95
CA THR A 209 3.92 -18.73 10.74
C THR A 209 2.71 -19.29 11.47
N GLY A 210 1.93 -18.44 12.16
CA GLY A 210 0.71 -18.88 12.84
C GLY A 210 -0.35 -19.40 11.85
N ASN A 211 -0.52 -18.74 10.70
CA ASN A 211 -1.42 -19.19 9.64
C ASN A 211 -1.02 -20.57 9.10
N ILE A 212 0.27 -20.78 8.83
CA ILE A 212 0.83 -22.05 8.36
C ILE A 212 0.64 -23.14 9.44
N GLN A 213 0.95 -22.85 10.70
CA GLN A 213 0.75 -23.79 11.81
C GLN A 213 -0.70 -24.25 11.93
N ARG A 214 -1.67 -23.34 11.83
CA ARG A 214 -3.10 -23.69 11.85
C ARG A 214 -3.45 -24.60 10.67
N LEU A 215 -3.04 -24.25 9.45
CA LEU A 215 -3.32 -25.04 8.24
C LEU A 215 -2.63 -26.41 8.26
N SER A 216 -1.49 -26.53 8.95
CA SER A 216 -0.77 -27.78 9.17
C SER A 216 -1.29 -28.59 10.36
N GLY A 217 -2.47 -28.26 10.93
CA GLY A 217 -3.08 -29.03 12.01
C GLY A 217 -2.43 -28.82 13.39
N ARG A 218 -1.73 -27.69 13.59
CA ARG A 218 -1.06 -27.32 14.85
C ARG A 218 -1.69 -26.06 15.48
N PRO A 219 -2.99 -26.08 15.86
CA PRO A 219 -3.71 -24.87 16.32
C PRO A 219 -3.15 -24.30 17.62
N ASP A 220 -2.63 -25.12 18.54
CA ASP A 220 -2.02 -24.63 19.79
C ASP A 220 -0.74 -23.83 19.53
N GLN A 221 0.08 -24.29 18.58
CA GLN A 221 1.27 -23.54 18.15
C GLN A 221 0.87 -22.25 17.44
N ALA A 222 -0.15 -22.29 16.58
CA ALA A 222 -0.68 -21.12 15.90
C ALA A 222 -1.14 -20.05 16.91
N ARG A 223 -1.89 -20.44 17.94
CA ARG A 223 -2.31 -19.57 19.04
C ARG A 223 -1.10 -18.91 19.72
N ALA A 224 -0.10 -19.70 20.10
CA ALA A 224 1.10 -19.18 20.75
C ALA A 224 1.84 -18.17 19.86
N THR A 225 1.97 -18.46 18.56
CA THR A 225 2.64 -17.57 17.61
C THR A 225 1.89 -16.26 17.40
N TRP A 226 0.56 -16.29 17.27
CA TRP A 226 -0.24 -15.06 17.15
C TRP A 226 -0.24 -14.23 18.43
N LEU A 227 -0.27 -14.85 19.60
CA LEU A 227 -0.10 -14.13 20.88
C LEU A 227 1.27 -13.45 20.96
N ARG A 228 2.34 -14.13 20.51
CA ARG A 228 3.67 -13.52 20.41
C ARG A 228 3.70 -12.32 19.47
N LEU A 229 3.03 -12.41 18.31
CA LEU A 229 2.90 -11.26 17.41
C LEU A 229 2.27 -10.05 18.14
N LEU A 230 1.18 -10.28 18.86
CA LEU A 230 0.49 -9.23 19.61
C LEU A 230 1.32 -8.68 20.78
N GLU A 231 2.24 -9.46 21.32
CA GLU A 231 3.19 -9.03 22.34
C GLU A 231 4.29 -8.13 21.77
N VAL A 232 4.93 -8.56 20.67
CA VAL A 232 6.11 -7.86 20.12
C VAL A 232 5.77 -6.73 19.15
N ALA A 233 4.58 -6.77 18.54
CA ALA A 233 4.14 -5.83 17.51
C ALA A 233 2.62 -5.53 17.58
N PRO A 234 2.12 -5.01 18.73
CA PRO A 234 0.68 -4.81 18.95
C PRO A 234 -0.02 -3.83 17.99
N GLU A 235 0.75 -2.89 17.44
CA GLU A 235 0.28 -1.83 16.53
C GLU A 235 0.61 -2.12 15.06
N ALA A 236 1.22 -3.26 14.75
CA ALA A 236 1.49 -3.64 13.37
C ALA A 236 0.17 -3.91 12.61
N PRO A 237 0.11 -3.65 11.29
CA PRO A 237 -1.07 -3.94 10.47
C PRO A 237 -1.57 -5.39 10.61
N GLU A 238 -0.65 -6.34 10.78
CA GLU A 238 -0.90 -7.77 10.95
C GLU A 238 -1.55 -8.13 12.29
N ALA A 239 -1.46 -7.26 13.30
CA ALA A 239 -2.00 -7.51 14.63
C ALA A 239 -3.51 -7.75 14.60
N GLN A 240 -4.25 -7.02 13.75
CA GLN A 240 -5.69 -7.24 13.65
C GLN A 240 -6.01 -8.64 13.10
N ALA A 241 -5.30 -9.08 12.06
CA ALA A 241 -5.48 -10.42 11.50
C ALA A 241 -5.14 -11.52 12.53
N ALA A 242 -4.13 -11.31 13.37
CA ALA A 242 -3.79 -12.22 14.47
C ALA A 242 -4.93 -12.30 15.51
N ARG A 243 -5.56 -11.17 15.87
CA ARG A 243 -6.74 -11.14 16.77
C ARG A 243 -7.92 -11.89 16.15
N ASP A 244 -8.21 -11.63 14.88
CA ASP A 244 -9.32 -12.28 14.16
C ASP A 244 -9.12 -13.80 14.08
N ASN A 245 -7.89 -14.23 13.80
CA ASN A 245 -7.50 -15.64 13.78
C ASN A 245 -7.65 -16.32 15.14
N LEU A 246 -7.24 -15.66 16.23
CA LEU A 246 -7.41 -16.16 17.59
C LEU A 246 -8.89 -16.30 17.94
N ALA A 247 -9.70 -15.29 17.65
CA ALA A 247 -11.14 -15.34 17.87
C ALA A 247 -11.80 -16.50 17.10
N ALA A 248 -11.40 -16.73 15.85
CA ALA A 248 -11.91 -17.82 15.02
C ALA A 248 -11.53 -19.22 15.56
N LEU A 249 -10.42 -19.37 16.29
CA LEU A 249 -10.07 -20.64 16.95
C LEU A 249 -10.93 -20.94 18.18
N ASP A 250 -11.48 -19.91 18.82
CA ASP A 250 -12.26 -20.03 20.06
C ASP A 250 -13.76 -20.27 19.81
N VAL A 251 -14.23 -20.11 18.56
CA VAL A 251 -15.60 -20.46 18.18
C VAL A 251 -15.70 -21.99 18.08
N PRO A 252 -16.57 -22.65 18.88
CA PRO A 252 -16.79 -24.09 18.77
C PRO A 252 -17.27 -24.44 17.36
N ALA A 253 -16.76 -25.52 16.77
CA ALA A 253 -17.33 -26.04 15.53
C ALA A 253 -18.81 -26.40 15.79
N GLU A 254 -19.74 -25.73 15.13
CA GLU A 254 -21.13 -26.17 15.09
C GLU A 254 -21.15 -27.53 14.38
N ASN A 255 -21.52 -28.58 15.13
CA ASN A 255 -21.73 -29.94 14.63
C ASN A 255 -23.10 -30.08 13.98
#